data_AF-A0A948ZMF6-F1
#
_entry.id   AF-A0A948ZMF6-F1
#
_cell.length_a   1.000
_cell.length_b   1.000
_cell.length_c   1.000
_cell.angle_alpha   90.00
_cell.angle_beta   90.00
_cell.angle_gamma   90.00
#
_symmetry.space_group_name_H-M   'P 1'
#
loop_
_entity.id
_entity.type
_entity.pdbx_description
1 polymer ?
#
loop_
_entity_poly.entity_id
_entity_poly.type
_entity_poly.pdbx_seq_one_letter_code
_entity_poly.pdbx_strand_id
1 'polypeptide(L)'
;MFFAVCAVCVASPAGAEEFADPREQFRALGVEDAYFDRLADGGPMTRHERETLLRVLFRLRIFPPVDLDRWAMDADLLETAIQQPKDYRGLIFRLRGRVTDVRPFNPPPEAAERYELKKYYRCRLKLDALEQSVVVYTETVPKQWQRGAKPNASCGALGVFLKLTKPAGATAGSSSSAGTTPLFVAPRLAWYPNNLLGRLGMDAGLFDTVENQEPLTKKDHAAFYEMLAAVGRTKPGRLLRQAEANLPEIPAKWRWTNREGQELYSVVPLFNEPKNQLGRLVALRGTARLVEEVFVDEPDIAAQYGVDHYYQLMLFTDDSQGNPLTFCVRELPEGMPHGNIPRYGESVLVAGFFFKTWSYPIRRQSDEGLSPGEPKTRLQLSPLLIGRSLVWRPPPKPADQTRANVIVGGLFIAAMIVVWIVAWRSMRRERRWVDRAIGGPPKDFSPPEGG
;
A
#
# COMPACT_ATOMS: atom_id res chain seq x y z
N MET A 1 -9.00 -13.63 -14.54
CA MET A 1 -7.63 -14.17 -14.73
C MET A 1 -6.78 -13.41 -13.75
N PHE A 2 -6.31 -14.12 -12.73
CA PHE A 2 -6.17 -13.68 -11.35
C PHE A 2 -5.04 -12.67 -11.13
N PHE A 3 -5.36 -11.52 -10.50
CA PHE A 3 -4.40 -10.52 -10.05
C PHE A 3 -4.39 -10.43 -8.52
N ALA A 4 -4.42 -11.59 -7.85
CA ALA A 4 -4.05 -11.61 -6.44
C ALA A 4 -2.55 -11.27 -6.33
N VAL A 5 -2.23 -10.31 -5.46
CA VAL A 5 -0.89 -10.20 -4.87
C VAL A 5 -0.65 -11.54 -4.17
N CYS A 6 -0.04 -12.50 -4.85
CA CYS A 6 0.30 -13.78 -4.26
C CYS A 6 1.36 -13.52 -3.17
N ALA A 7 0.90 -13.39 -1.93
CA ALA A 7 1.72 -13.65 -0.77
C ALA A 7 2.24 -15.09 -0.92
N VAL A 8 3.55 -15.24 -1.09
CA VAL A 8 4.19 -16.56 -1.10
C VAL A 8 4.07 -17.12 0.31
N CYS A 9 3.10 -18.02 0.49
CA CYS A 9 2.88 -18.82 1.68
C CYS A 9 4.20 -19.54 2.05
N VAL A 10 4.82 -19.09 3.13
CA VAL A 10 5.62 -19.97 3.95
C VAL A 10 4.69 -20.31 5.10
N ALA A 11 4.29 -21.56 5.22
CA ALA A 11 3.53 -22.01 6.38
C ALA A 11 4.36 -21.71 7.63
N SER A 12 3.92 -20.74 8.43
CA SER A 12 4.38 -20.62 9.81
C SER A 12 3.98 -21.91 10.53
N PRO A 13 4.91 -22.56 11.25
CA PRO A 13 4.54 -23.72 12.05
C PRO A 13 3.54 -23.27 13.12
N ALA A 14 2.35 -23.87 13.10
CA ALA A 14 1.40 -23.80 14.19
C ALA A 14 2.10 -24.30 15.47
N GLY A 15 2.22 -23.42 16.46
CA GLY A 15 2.83 -23.72 17.76
C GLY A 15 4.01 -22.83 18.15
N ALA A 16 3.95 -21.52 17.90
CA ALA A 16 4.86 -20.59 18.55
C ALA A 16 4.56 -20.58 20.06
N GLU A 17 5.55 -20.91 20.87
CA GLU A 17 5.48 -20.82 22.33
C GLU A 17 5.18 -19.36 22.70
N GLU A 18 3.99 -19.10 23.25
CA GLU A 18 3.54 -17.75 23.57
C GLU A 18 4.14 -17.35 24.92
N PHE A 19 5.20 -16.54 24.89
CA PHE A 19 5.85 -16.03 26.11
C PHE A 19 4.94 -15.01 26.81
N ALA A 20 4.92 -15.02 28.14
CA ALA A 20 4.09 -14.10 28.90
C ALA A 20 4.66 -12.67 28.90
N ASP A 21 5.99 -12.55 28.87
CA ASP A 21 6.69 -11.27 28.97
C ASP A 21 8.02 -11.27 28.16
N PRO A 22 8.62 -10.09 27.91
CA PRO A 22 9.84 -10.02 27.10
C PRO A 22 11.07 -10.64 27.78
N ARG A 23 11.12 -10.73 29.12
CA ARG A 23 12.23 -11.36 29.86
C ARG A 23 12.22 -12.88 29.68
N GLU A 24 11.05 -13.51 29.63
CA GLU A 24 10.92 -14.93 29.28
C GLU A 24 11.51 -15.22 27.90
N GLN A 25 11.16 -14.42 26.89
CA GLN A 25 11.73 -14.60 25.56
C GLN A 25 13.24 -14.33 25.53
N PHE A 26 13.73 -13.33 26.27
CA PHE A 26 15.17 -13.10 26.41
C PHE A 26 15.90 -14.28 27.04
N ARG A 27 15.35 -14.90 28.10
CA ARG A 27 15.88 -16.12 28.73
C ARG A 27 15.92 -17.28 27.73
N ALA A 28 14.83 -17.52 27.00
CA ALA A 28 14.78 -18.54 25.95
C ALA A 28 15.86 -18.33 24.85
N LEU A 29 16.26 -17.08 24.62
CA LEU A 29 17.31 -16.70 23.68
C LEU A 29 18.72 -16.58 24.32
N GLY A 30 18.89 -17.02 25.58
CA GLY A 30 20.17 -17.05 26.29
C GLY A 30 20.65 -15.70 26.83
N VAL A 31 19.71 -14.79 27.11
CA VAL A 31 19.93 -13.53 27.84
C VAL A 31 19.27 -13.66 29.22
N GLU A 32 19.96 -14.34 30.12
CA GLU A 32 19.52 -14.56 31.50
C GLU A 32 19.41 -13.25 32.31
N ASP A 33 18.64 -13.30 33.39
CA ASP A 33 18.43 -12.19 34.32
C ASP A 33 19.75 -11.61 34.87
N ALA A 34 20.76 -12.47 35.07
CA ALA A 34 22.10 -12.08 35.48
C ALA A 34 22.80 -11.10 34.52
N TYR A 35 22.39 -11.01 33.24
CA TYR A 35 22.88 -9.97 32.33
C TYR A 35 22.32 -8.60 32.68
N PHE A 36 21.03 -8.52 33.03
CA PHE A 36 20.37 -7.29 33.44
C PHE A 36 20.78 -6.85 34.85
N ASP A 37 21.01 -7.80 35.77
CA ASP A 37 21.42 -7.52 37.15
C ASP A 37 22.81 -6.88 37.24
N ARG A 38 23.69 -7.19 36.28
CA ARG A 38 25.05 -6.64 36.18
C ARG A 38 25.10 -5.17 35.71
N LEU A 39 23.98 -4.60 35.25
CA LEU A 39 23.92 -3.20 34.85
C LEU A 39 23.97 -2.29 36.10
N ALA A 40 24.84 -1.27 36.09
CA ALA A 40 25.02 -0.36 37.24
C ALA A 40 24.59 1.07 36.90
N ASP A 41 23.55 1.58 37.53
CA ASP A 41 23.00 2.91 37.23
C ASP A 41 23.96 4.06 37.60
N GLY A 42 23.84 5.19 36.89
CA GLY A 42 24.57 6.42 37.18
C GLY A 42 26.05 6.43 36.75
N GLY A 43 26.59 5.30 36.31
CA GLY A 43 27.93 5.18 35.72
C GLY A 43 27.94 5.26 34.18
N PRO A 44 29.11 5.52 33.56
CA PRO A 44 29.28 5.38 32.12
C PRO A 44 29.13 3.91 31.68
N MET A 45 28.87 3.69 30.39
CA MET A 45 28.76 2.35 29.80
C MET A 45 30.11 1.62 29.84
N THR A 46 30.24 0.59 30.67
CA THR A 46 31.44 -0.26 30.77
C THR A 46 31.54 -1.25 29.60
N ARG A 47 32.65 -1.99 29.50
CA ARG A 47 32.84 -3.03 28.47
C ARG A 47 31.82 -4.17 28.60
N HIS A 48 31.58 -4.67 29.82
CA HIS A 48 30.65 -5.78 30.08
C HIS A 48 29.19 -5.37 29.82
N GLU A 49 28.81 -4.15 30.20
CA GLU A 49 27.46 -3.64 29.92
C GLU A 49 27.25 -3.41 28.42
N ARG A 50 28.29 -3.01 27.68
CA ARG A 50 28.23 -2.91 26.22
C ARG A 50 28.03 -4.28 25.57
N GLU A 51 28.64 -5.34 26.09
CA GLU A 51 28.38 -6.70 25.61
C GLU A 51 26.92 -7.10 25.82
N THR A 52 26.35 -6.79 26.98
CA THR A 52 24.92 -7.00 27.27
C THR A 52 24.04 -6.24 26.30
N LEU A 53 24.33 -4.96 26.05
CA LEU A 53 23.62 -4.13 25.07
C LEU A 53 23.66 -4.74 23.67
N LEU A 54 24.83 -5.16 23.19
CA LEU A 54 24.98 -5.74 21.85
C LEU A 54 24.25 -7.08 21.75
N ARG A 55 24.24 -7.88 22.81
CA ARG A 55 23.50 -9.14 22.86
C ARG A 55 21.99 -8.91 22.82
N VAL A 56 21.46 -7.97 23.62
CA VAL A 56 20.04 -7.59 23.58
C VAL A 56 19.67 -7.10 22.19
N LEU A 57 20.50 -6.22 21.60
CA LEU A 57 20.27 -5.69 20.25
C LEU A 57 20.23 -6.81 19.20
N PHE A 58 21.14 -7.77 19.29
CA PHE A 58 21.18 -8.92 18.39
C PHE A 58 19.94 -9.82 18.53
N ARG A 59 19.49 -10.09 19.77
CA ARG A 59 18.32 -10.95 20.02
C ARG A 59 17.01 -10.30 19.59
N LEU A 60 16.89 -8.98 19.67
CA LEU A 60 15.71 -8.24 19.20
C LEU A 60 15.41 -8.44 17.71
N ARG A 61 16.36 -8.92 16.89
CA ARG A 61 16.12 -9.30 15.49
C ARG A 61 15.12 -10.44 15.32
N ILE A 62 14.99 -11.28 16.35
CA ILE A 62 14.20 -12.53 16.32
C ILE A 62 12.82 -12.30 16.94
N PHE A 63 12.62 -11.22 17.69
CA PHE A 63 11.35 -10.93 18.34
C PHE A 63 10.28 -10.66 17.28
N PRO A 64 9.13 -11.37 17.34
CA PRO A 64 7.99 -11.05 16.49
C PRO A 64 7.54 -9.60 16.74
N PRO A 65 7.33 -8.78 15.70
CA PRO A 65 6.91 -7.40 15.88
C PRO A 65 5.59 -7.24 16.64
N VAL A 66 4.66 -8.21 16.51
CA VAL A 66 3.40 -8.25 17.25
C VAL A 66 3.63 -8.38 18.77
N ASP A 67 4.62 -9.18 19.18
CA ASP A 67 4.97 -9.36 20.59
C ASP A 67 5.63 -8.12 21.18
N LEU A 68 6.52 -7.48 20.41
CA LEU A 68 7.12 -6.20 20.82
C LEU A 68 6.04 -5.15 21.09
N ASP A 69 5.00 -5.09 20.26
CA ASP A 69 3.90 -4.15 20.42
C ASP A 69 3.02 -4.48 21.62
N ARG A 70 2.67 -5.77 21.76
CA ARG A 70 1.84 -6.31 22.85
C ARG A 70 2.46 -6.09 24.23
N TRP A 71 3.76 -6.32 24.37
CA TRP A 71 4.47 -6.16 25.64
C TRP A 71 4.93 -4.72 25.92
N ALA A 72 4.78 -3.81 24.96
CA ALA A 72 5.24 -2.44 25.13
C ALA A 72 4.41 -1.73 26.19
N MET A 73 5.07 -1.34 27.27
CA MET A 73 4.53 -0.47 28.30
C MET A 73 4.35 0.95 27.79
N ASP A 74 3.36 1.64 28.35
CA ASP A 74 3.11 3.04 28.07
C ASP A 74 4.22 3.96 28.60
N ALA A 75 4.31 5.14 28.00
CA ALA A 75 5.38 6.10 28.30
C ALA A 75 5.21 6.78 29.67
N ASP A 76 4.04 6.69 30.29
CA ASP A 76 3.75 7.22 31.63
C ASP A 76 4.49 6.44 32.74
N LEU A 77 4.71 5.14 32.55
CA LEU A 77 5.51 4.30 33.45
C LEU A 77 7.01 4.61 33.41
N LEU A 78 7.47 5.46 32.49
CA LEU A 78 8.89 5.81 32.38
C LEU A 78 9.42 6.52 33.62
N GLU A 79 8.63 7.39 34.26
CA GLU A 79 9.05 8.06 35.49
C GLU A 79 9.26 7.06 36.63
N THR A 80 8.36 6.09 36.76
CA THR A 80 8.49 4.99 37.73
C THR A 80 9.72 4.14 37.42
N ALA A 81 9.96 3.81 36.14
CA ALA A 81 11.16 3.09 35.72
C ALA A 81 12.46 3.85 36.03
N ILE A 82 12.45 5.18 36.02
CA ILE A 82 13.60 6.00 36.44
C ILE A 82 13.81 5.93 37.95
N GLN A 83 12.73 5.86 38.74
CA GLN A 83 12.81 5.76 40.20
C GLN A 83 13.20 4.34 40.66
N GLN A 84 12.76 3.32 39.93
CA GLN A 84 12.94 1.90 40.25
C GLN A 84 13.60 1.14 39.08
N PRO A 85 14.80 1.54 38.61
CA PRO A 85 15.36 1.05 37.36
C PRO A 85 15.60 -0.45 37.31
N LYS A 86 15.81 -1.11 38.45
CA LYS A 86 16.04 -2.56 38.50
C LYS A 86 14.82 -3.37 38.09
N ASP A 87 13.62 -2.92 38.45
CA ASP A 87 12.38 -3.67 38.26
C ASP A 87 11.91 -3.64 36.79
N TYR A 88 12.36 -2.63 36.03
CA TYR A 88 11.96 -2.40 34.64
C TYR A 88 13.02 -2.82 33.61
N ARG A 89 14.17 -3.37 34.02
CA ARG A 89 15.22 -3.81 33.07
C ARG A 89 14.72 -4.98 32.24
N GLY A 90 14.97 -4.92 30.94
CA GLY A 90 14.52 -5.94 30.00
C GLY A 90 13.06 -5.77 29.56
N LEU A 91 12.30 -4.84 30.16
CA LEU A 91 10.94 -4.53 29.73
C LEU A 91 10.93 -3.54 28.58
N ILE A 92 9.90 -3.61 27.74
CA ILE A 92 9.77 -2.82 26.52
C ILE A 92 8.89 -1.61 26.80
N PHE A 93 9.30 -0.43 26.32
CA PHE A 93 8.54 0.81 26.40
C PHE A 93 8.23 1.35 25.02
N ARG A 94 7.02 1.90 24.87
CA ARG A 94 6.62 2.67 23.70
C ARG A 94 7.19 4.09 23.79
N LEU A 95 8.27 4.34 23.06
CA LEU A 95 8.93 5.63 23.05
C LEU A 95 8.37 6.49 21.92
N ARG A 96 7.95 7.73 22.24
CA ARG A 96 7.51 8.72 21.26
C ARG A 96 8.06 10.11 21.58
N GLY A 97 8.53 10.80 20.54
CA GLY A 97 9.03 12.16 20.68
C GLY A 97 9.82 12.62 19.45
N ARG A 98 10.96 13.28 19.69
CA ARG A 98 11.84 13.81 18.63
C ARG A 98 13.27 13.31 18.76
N VAL A 99 13.83 12.84 17.66
CA VAL A 99 15.25 12.49 17.57
C VAL A 99 16.08 13.76 17.29
N THR A 100 17.08 13.99 18.14
CA THR A 100 17.90 15.21 18.12
C THR A 100 19.32 14.97 17.63
N ASP A 101 19.86 13.75 17.81
CA ASP A 101 21.21 13.37 17.39
C ASP A 101 21.22 11.88 17.07
N VAL A 102 21.78 11.50 15.93
CA VAL A 102 22.02 10.12 15.51
C VAL A 102 23.51 9.98 15.24
N ARG A 103 24.16 9.02 15.90
CA ARG A 103 25.59 8.74 15.70
C ARG A 103 25.83 7.29 15.35
N PRO A 104 26.56 7.01 14.25
CA PRO A 104 26.98 5.66 13.92
C PRO A 104 28.12 5.19 14.83
N PHE A 105 28.12 3.90 15.14
CA PHE A 105 29.19 3.19 15.84
C PHE A 105 29.48 1.87 15.15
N ASN A 106 30.76 1.48 15.14
CA ASN A 106 31.18 0.14 14.76
C ASN A 106 31.41 -0.65 16.06
N PRO A 107 30.93 -1.90 16.16
CA PRO A 107 31.28 -2.74 17.29
C PRO A 107 32.77 -3.15 17.20
N PRO A 108 33.39 -3.52 18.34
CA PRO A 108 34.71 -4.14 18.33
C PRO A 108 34.74 -5.36 17.38
N PRO A 109 35.87 -5.68 16.72
CA PRO A 109 35.94 -6.77 15.73
C PRO A 109 35.36 -8.11 16.22
N GLU A 110 35.71 -8.52 17.45
CA GLU A 110 35.19 -9.74 18.08
C GLU A 110 33.65 -9.75 18.19
N ALA A 111 33.05 -8.60 18.50
CA ALA A 111 31.60 -8.46 18.63
C ALA A 111 30.92 -8.29 17.26
N ALA A 112 31.61 -7.67 16.30
CA ALA A 112 31.12 -7.52 14.93
C ALA A 112 30.92 -8.88 14.26
N GLU A 113 31.86 -9.80 14.46
CA GLU A 113 31.79 -11.19 13.99
C GLU A 113 30.74 -11.98 14.77
N ARG A 114 30.82 -11.99 16.11
CA ARG A 114 29.90 -12.77 16.97
C ARG A 114 28.42 -12.43 16.77
N TYR A 115 28.11 -11.15 16.57
CA TYR A 115 26.73 -10.67 16.46
C TYR A 115 26.34 -10.32 15.01
N GLU A 116 27.21 -10.61 14.03
CA GLU A 116 27.01 -10.24 12.62
C GLU A 116 26.52 -8.79 12.47
N LEU A 117 27.16 -7.89 13.22
CA LEU A 117 26.73 -6.51 13.37
C LEU A 117 27.86 -5.62 12.87
N LYS A 118 27.71 -5.08 11.66
CA LYS A 118 28.73 -4.19 11.10
C LYS A 118 28.69 -2.80 11.73
N LYS A 119 27.51 -2.37 12.15
CA LYS A 119 27.23 -1.01 12.57
C LYS A 119 25.97 -0.98 13.42
N TYR A 120 25.93 -0.05 14.36
CA TYR A 120 24.75 0.29 15.14
C TYR A 120 24.74 1.79 15.41
N TYR A 121 23.64 2.30 15.94
CA TYR A 121 23.40 3.73 16.08
C TYR A 121 23.09 4.06 17.53
N ARG A 122 23.65 5.17 18.01
CA ARG A 122 23.23 5.82 19.25
C ARG A 122 22.37 7.02 18.88
N CYS A 123 21.11 6.98 19.28
CA CYS A 123 20.13 8.02 19.02
C CYS A 123 19.79 8.74 20.32
N ARG A 124 19.85 10.08 20.33
CA ARG A 124 19.34 10.89 21.44
C ARG A 124 17.93 11.37 21.11
N LEU A 125 16.98 11.03 21.96
CA LEU A 125 15.58 11.39 21.79
C LEU A 125 15.16 12.33 22.93
N LYS A 126 14.38 13.35 22.59
CA LYS A 126 13.56 14.09 23.55
C LYS A 126 12.16 13.50 23.48
N LEU A 127 11.74 12.79 24.53
CA LEU A 127 10.42 12.18 24.58
C LEU A 127 9.36 13.21 24.91
N ASP A 128 8.12 12.96 24.50
CA ASP A 128 7.00 13.83 24.86
C ASP A 128 6.59 13.66 26.34
N ALA A 129 6.83 12.46 26.89
CA ALA A 129 6.48 12.07 28.26
C ALA A 129 7.54 12.40 29.32
N LEU A 130 8.75 12.81 28.94
CA LEU A 130 9.84 13.10 29.88
C LEU A 130 10.49 14.45 29.56
N GLU A 131 10.85 15.20 30.59
CA GLU A 131 11.63 16.44 30.42
C GLU A 131 13.06 16.14 29.93
N GLN A 132 13.68 15.11 30.50
CA GLN A 132 15.03 14.69 30.16
C GLN A 132 15.09 13.89 28.86
N SER A 133 16.22 14.03 28.14
CA SER A 133 16.46 13.19 26.96
C SER A 133 16.74 11.75 27.35
N VAL A 134 16.45 10.83 26.43
CA VAL A 134 16.82 9.41 26.51
C VAL A 134 17.82 9.07 25.42
N VAL A 135 18.55 7.97 25.61
CA VAL A 135 19.43 7.39 24.61
C VAL A 135 18.85 6.05 24.17
N VAL A 136 18.69 5.87 22.87
CA VAL A 136 18.26 4.60 22.27
C VAL A 136 19.37 4.09 21.38
N TYR A 137 19.84 2.87 21.63
CA TYR A 137 20.73 2.16 20.73
C TYR A 137 19.91 1.30 19.78
N THR A 138 20.14 1.46 18.48
CA THR A 138 19.41 0.71 17.45
C THR A 138 20.33 0.13 16.41
N GLU A 139 19.91 -0.95 15.78
CA GLU A 139 20.64 -1.54 14.67
C GLU A 139 20.40 -0.73 13.40
N THR A 140 19.15 -0.33 13.18
CA THR A 140 18.74 0.39 11.98
C THR A 140 18.19 1.78 12.32
N VAL A 141 18.45 2.71 11.41
CA VAL A 141 17.86 4.06 11.38
C VAL A 141 17.53 4.37 9.91
N PRO A 142 16.58 5.29 9.66
CA PRO A 142 16.30 5.78 8.32
C PRO A 142 17.57 6.12 7.53
N LYS A 143 17.60 5.79 6.24
CA LYS A 143 18.77 5.89 5.35
C LYS A 143 19.41 7.27 5.38
N GLN A 144 18.57 8.31 5.42
CA GLN A 144 18.99 9.71 5.53
C GLN A 144 19.78 10.06 6.81
N TRP A 145 19.71 9.25 7.87
CA TRP A 145 20.41 9.47 9.15
C TRP A 145 21.65 8.59 9.32
N GLN A 146 21.90 7.64 8.41
CA GLN A 146 22.96 6.62 8.57
C GLN A 146 24.38 7.21 8.62
N ARG A 147 24.62 8.38 8.03
CA ARG A 147 25.92 9.08 8.08
C ARG A 147 26.12 9.94 9.34
N GLY A 148 25.18 9.86 10.28
CA GLY A 148 25.07 10.78 11.39
C GLY A 148 24.28 12.02 10.99
N ALA A 149 23.35 12.42 11.84
CA ALA A 149 22.46 13.55 11.57
C ALA A 149 21.95 14.15 12.87
N LYS A 150 21.52 15.41 12.80
CA LYS A 150 20.71 16.07 13.84
C LYS A 150 19.34 16.41 13.26
N PRO A 151 18.51 15.39 12.99
CA PRO A 151 17.33 15.57 12.16
C PRO A 151 16.27 16.47 12.79
N ASN A 152 16.23 16.57 14.12
CA ASN A 152 15.14 17.21 14.86
C ASN A 152 13.78 16.80 14.28
N ALA A 153 13.54 15.49 14.16
CA ALA A 153 12.37 14.92 13.49
C ALA A 153 11.54 14.10 14.48
N SER A 154 10.22 14.03 14.26
CA SER A 154 9.38 13.16 15.08
C SER A 154 9.74 11.69 14.82
N CYS A 155 9.82 10.92 15.89
CA CYS A 155 10.23 9.52 15.85
C CYS A 155 9.54 8.69 16.93
N GLY A 156 9.68 7.38 16.82
CA GLY A 156 9.30 6.44 17.86
C GLY A 156 10.16 5.19 17.86
N ALA A 157 10.08 4.41 18.93
CA ALA A 157 10.74 3.12 19.04
C ALA A 157 10.04 2.25 20.08
N LEU A 158 10.08 0.93 19.90
CA LEU A 158 9.79 -0.04 20.95
C LEU A 158 11.12 -0.39 21.60
N GLY A 159 11.40 0.23 22.75
CA GLY A 159 12.72 0.22 23.38
C GLY A 159 12.76 -0.63 24.64
N VAL A 160 13.67 -1.59 24.69
CA VAL A 160 14.01 -2.34 25.90
C VAL A 160 14.79 -1.45 26.85
N PHE A 161 14.28 -1.22 28.06
CA PHE A 161 14.97 -0.44 29.08
C PHE A 161 16.16 -1.23 29.64
N LEU A 162 17.35 -0.61 29.71
CA LEU A 162 18.54 -1.25 30.26
C LEU A 162 18.96 -0.64 31.60
N LYS A 163 19.26 0.67 31.61
CA LYS A 163 19.84 1.36 32.76
C LYS A 163 19.72 2.87 32.65
N LEU A 164 20.04 3.55 33.74
CA LEU A 164 20.28 4.98 33.78
C LEU A 164 21.78 5.28 33.61
N THR A 165 22.12 6.25 32.77
CA THR A 165 23.51 6.70 32.55
C THR A 165 23.66 8.17 32.92
N LYS A 166 24.87 8.62 33.26
CA LYS A 166 25.12 10.07 33.35
C LYS A 166 25.22 10.68 31.93
N PRO A 167 24.68 11.89 31.71
CA PRO A 167 24.91 12.65 30.49
C PRO A 167 26.40 12.78 30.22
N ALA A 168 26.80 12.62 28.96
CA ALA A 168 28.18 12.83 28.55
C ALA A 168 28.61 14.28 28.89
N GLY A 169 29.57 14.43 29.80
CA GLY A 169 30.07 15.72 30.29
C GLY A 169 29.73 16.05 31.75
N ALA A 170 28.93 15.24 32.45
CA ALA A 170 28.67 15.43 33.88
C ALA A 170 29.88 14.99 34.73
N THR A 171 30.40 15.88 35.57
CA THR A 171 31.48 15.60 36.52
C THR A 171 31.02 14.63 37.62
N ALA A 172 31.94 13.79 38.08
CA ALA A 172 31.72 12.88 39.20
C ALA A 172 31.49 13.70 40.48
N GLY A 173 30.24 13.84 40.94
CA GLY A 173 29.90 14.55 42.18
C GLY A 173 28.46 15.06 42.28
N SER A 174 27.74 15.22 41.16
CA SER A 174 26.32 15.60 41.18
C SER A 174 25.44 14.36 41.39
N SER A 175 24.85 14.25 42.60
CA SER A 175 23.96 13.17 43.04
C SER A 175 22.47 13.53 42.93
N SER A 176 22.07 14.31 41.93
CA SER A 176 20.64 14.55 41.64
C SER A 176 20.15 13.58 40.55
N SER A 177 18.97 12.98 40.77
CA SER A 177 18.23 12.18 39.78
C SER A 177 17.94 12.97 38.49
N ALA A 178 17.90 14.30 38.57
CA ALA A 178 17.75 15.26 37.48
C ALA A 178 18.91 15.25 36.46
N GLY A 179 19.99 14.50 36.73
CA GLY A 179 21.16 14.38 35.89
C GLY A 179 21.40 12.97 35.35
N THR A 180 20.38 12.12 35.21
CA THR A 180 20.51 10.80 34.61
C THR A 180 19.73 10.68 33.30
N THR A 181 20.20 9.82 32.41
CA THR A 181 19.70 9.63 31.05
C THR A 181 19.32 8.16 30.89
N PRO A 182 18.02 7.86 30.76
CA PRO A 182 17.53 6.53 30.45
C PRO A 182 18.15 5.98 29.17
N LEU A 183 18.56 4.72 29.20
CA LEU A 183 19.17 4.04 28.07
C LEU A 183 18.30 2.85 27.66
N PHE A 184 17.98 2.82 26.37
CA PHE A 184 17.18 1.79 25.73
C PHE A 184 17.92 1.11 24.58
N VAL A 185 17.44 -0.07 24.20
CA VAL A 185 17.82 -0.77 22.97
C VAL A 185 16.56 -1.06 22.17
N ALA A 186 16.55 -0.76 20.87
CA ALA A 186 15.42 -1.04 20.00
C ALA A 186 15.89 -1.62 18.65
N PRO A 187 15.08 -2.45 17.97
CA PRO A 187 15.47 -3.01 16.68
C PRO A 187 15.65 -1.92 15.60
N ARG A 188 14.79 -0.90 15.65
CA ARG A 188 14.78 0.23 14.71
C ARG A 188 14.30 1.51 15.38
N LEU A 189 14.64 2.63 14.77
CA LEU A 189 14.03 3.94 15.07
C LEU A 189 13.03 4.29 13.96
N ALA A 190 11.76 4.46 14.32
CA ALA A 190 10.72 4.90 13.39
C ALA A 190 10.80 6.40 13.11
N TRP A 191 10.48 6.81 11.88
CA TRP A 191 10.45 8.22 11.47
C TRP A 191 9.04 8.65 11.05
N TYR A 192 8.52 9.68 11.73
CA TYR A 192 7.24 10.29 11.42
C TYR A 192 7.47 11.68 10.80
N PRO A 193 7.48 11.81 9.46
CA PRO A 193 7.65 13.11 8.80
C PRO A 193 6.50 14.07 9.15
N ASN A 194 6.76 15.38 9.10
CA ASN A 194 5.75 16.41 9.36
C ASN A 194 4.81 16.60 8.16
N ASN A 195 4.08 15.55 7.79
CA ASN A 195 3.06 15.54 6.76
C ASN A 195 1.87 14.69 7.23
N LEU A 196 0.82 14.57 6.43
CA LEU A 196 -0.36 13.80 6.82
C LEU A 196 -0.02 12.33 7.10
N LEU A 197 0.84 11.71 6.28
CA LEU A 197 1.20 10.30 6.42
C LEU A 197 1.92 10.02 7.75
N GLY A 198 2.89 10.86 8.13
CA GLY A 198 3.56 10.75 9.42
C GLY A 198 2.63 11.04 10.62
N ARG A 199 1.68 11.98 10.49
CA ARG A 199 0.63 12.21 11.50
C ARG A 199 -0.31 11.03 11.67
N LEU A 200 -0.48 10.21 10.63
CA LEU A 200 -1.22 8.94 10.70
C LEU A 200 -0.38 7.80 11.30
N GLY A 201 0.84 8.07 11.76
CA GLY A 201 1.71 7.10 12.42
C GLY A 201 2.52 6.21 11.48
N MET A 202 2.55 6.50 10.17
CA MET A 202 3.38 5.76 9.23
C MET A 202 4.87 5.98 9.51
N ASP A 203 5.61 4.90 9.74
CA ASP A 203 7.07 4.92 9.80
C ASP A 203 7.66 5.04 8.39
N ALA A 204 8.04 6.26 8.00
CA ALA A 204 8.64 6.54 6.70
C ALA A 204 10.02 5.88 6.51
N GLY A 205 10.69 5.42 7.58
CA GLY A 205 11.90 4.63 7.47
C GLY A 205 11.66 3.24 6.86
N LEU A 206 10.42 2.76 6.83
CA LEU A 206 10.07 1.51 6.12
C LEU A 206 10.18 1.65 4.60
N PHE A 207 10.16 2.87 4.06
CA PHE A 207 10.34 3.11 2.63
C PHE A 207 11.76 2.87 2.12
N ASP A 208 12.75 2.72 3.02
CA ASP A 208 14.14 2.49 2.61
C ASP A 208 14.36 1.15 1.88
N THR A 209 13.44 0.19 2.05
CA THR A 209 13.47 -1.12 1.37
C THR A 209 12.60 -1.18 0.11
N VAL A 210 11.83 -0.12 -0.17
CA VAL A 210 10.87 -0.11 -1.28
C VAL A 210 11.59 0.22 -2.59
N GLU A 211 11.60 -0.76 -3.49
CA GLU A 211 12.21 -0.65 -4.81
C GLU A 211 11.14 -0.49 -5.90
N ASN A 212 11.34 0.47 -6.80
CA ASN A 212 10.43 0.73 -7.91
C ASN A 212 10.81 -0.10 -9.14
N GLN A 213 9.82 -0.37 -9.99
CA GLN A 213 9.87 -1.19 -11.20
C GLN A 213 10.16 -2.67 -10.96
N GLU A 214 10.28 -3.06 -9.69
CA GLU A 214 10.38 -4.45 -9.23
C GLU A 214 9.01 -4.98 -8.78
N PRO A 215 8.82 -6.31 -8.79
CA PRO A 215 7.64 -6.92 -8.19
C PRO A 215 7.46 -6.54 -6.71
N LEU A 216 6.24 -6.69 -6.19
CA LEU A 216 6.00 -6.58 -4.75
C LEU A 216 6.57 -7.85 -4.08
N THR A 217 7.42 -7.69 -3.07
CA THR A 217 8.08 -8.81 -2.40
C THR A 217 7.91 -8.75 -0.89
N LYS A 218 8.32 -9.79 -0.16
CA LYS A 218 8.32 -9.82 1.31
C LYS A 218 9.05 -8.64 1.97
N LYS A 219 10.04 -8.04 1.29
CA LYS A 219 10.76 -6.85 1.77
C LYS A 219 9.89 -5.59 1.82
N ASP A 220 8.81 -5.56 1.04
CA ASP A 220 7.86 -4.45 0.96
C ASP A 220 6.73 -4.59 2.00
N HIS A 221 6.49 -5.79 2.54
CA HIS A 221 5.31 -6.11 3.36
C HIS A 221 5.13 -5.16 4.54
N ALA A 222 6.19 -4.93 5.33
CA ALA A 222 6.10 -4.04 6.49
C ALA A 222 5.70 -2.62 6.10
N ALA A 223 6.27 -2.07 5.02
CA ALA A 223 5.93 -0.74 4.53
C ALA A 223 4.51 -0.68 3.95
N PHE A 224 4.11 -1.73 3.23
CA PHE A 224 2.78 -1.84 2.61
C PHE A 224 1.67 -1.94 3.66
N TYR A 225 1.78 -2.87 4.61
CA TYR A 225 0.78 -3.08 5.65
C TYR A 225 0.75 -1.95 6.67
N GLU A 226 1.89 -1.34 7.04
CA GLU A 226 1.88 -0.14 7.89
C GLU A 226 1.19 1.03 7.16
N MET A 227 1.35 1.17 5.85
CA MET A 227 0.63 2.21 5.10
C MET A 227 -0.87 1.92 5.05
N LEU A 228 -1.29 0.66 4.87
CA LEU A 228 -2.70 0.24 4.97
C LEU A 228 -3.29 0.52 6.36
N ALA A 229 -2.54 0.24 7.43
CA ALA A 229 -2.93 0.57 8.80
C ALA A 229 -3.03 2.09 9.00
N ALA A 230 -2.04 2.85 8.53
CA ALA A 230 -2.00 4.30 8.64
C ALA A 230 -3.17 4.97 7.92
N VAL A 231 -3.51 4.55 6.69
CA VAL A 231 -4.71 5.06 6.03
C VAL A 231 -5.98 4.61 6.75
N GLY A 232 -6.02 3.41 7.35
CA GLY A 232 -7.12 2.92 8.20
C GLY A 232 -7.46 3.85 9.37
N ARG A 233 -6.45 4.50 9.95
CA ARG A 233 -6.59 5.47 11.07
C ARG A 233 -7.27 6.80 10.65
N THR A 234 -7.59 7.00 9.37
CA THR A 234 -8.31 8.18 8.89
C THR A 234 -9.82 7.96 8.75
N LYS A 235 -10.60 9.04 8.91
CA LYS A 235 -12.02 9.06 8.53
C LYS A 235 -12.19 8.92 7.01
N PRO A 236 -13.24 8.24 6.51
CA PRO A 236 -13.59 8.20 5.10
C PRO A 236 -13.67 9.60 4.47
N GLY A 237 -13.22 9.74 3.22
CA GLY A 237 -13.21 11.01 2.49
C GLY A 237 -12.21 12.08 2.98
N ARG A 238 -11.52 11.90 4.11
CA ARG A 238 -10.52 12.87 4.58
C ARG A 238 -9.31 12.93 3.66
N LEU A 239 -8.82 11.78 3.17
CA LEU A 239 -7.69 11.74 2.23
C LEU A 239 -8.02 12.46 0.94
N LEU A 240 -9.24 12.29 0.42
CA LEU A 240 -9.70 12.97 -0.79
C LEU A 240 -9.72 14.49 -0.60
N ARG A 241 -10.37 14.97 0.45
CA ARG A 241 -10.40 16.41 0.77
C ARG A 241 -9.01 17.01 0.93
N GLN A 242 -8.08 16.28 1.58
CA GLN A 242 -6.71 16.76 1.73
C GLN A 242 -5.96 16.77 0.40
N ALA A 243 -6.14 15.74 -0.44
CA ALA A 243 -5.51 15.68 -1.76
C ALA A 243 -5.98 16.84 -2.67
N GLU A 244 -7.28 17.12 -2.66
CA GLU A 244 -7.88 18.25 -3.38
C GLU A 244 -7.35 19.59 -2.85
N ALA A 245 -7.30 19.76 -1.51
CA ALA A 245 -6.77 20.98 -0.89
C ALA A 245 -5.27 21.20 -1.20
N ASN A 246 -4.50 20.12 -1.38
CA ASN A 246 -3.08 20.19 -1.71
C ASN A 246 -2.83 20.48 -3.20
N LEU A 247 -3.81 20.27 -4.08
CA LEU A 247 -3.62 20.37 -5.54
C LEU A 247 -3.00 21.71 -5.98
N PRO A 248 -3.39 22.88 -5.44
CA PRO A 248 -2.76 24.16 -5.82
C PRO A 248 -1.28 24.26 -5.44
N GLU A 249 -0.82 23.53 -4.42
CA GLU A 249 0.58 23.50 -3.98
C GLU A 249 1.45 22.55 -4.83
N ILE A 250 0.82 21.75 -5.70
CA ILE A 250 1.52 20.78 -6.55
C ILE A 250 2.15 21.52 -7.75
N PRO A 251 3.43 21.24 -8.08
CA PRO A 251 4.08 21.81 -9.25
C PRO A 251 3.22 21.67 -10.52
N ALA A 252 3.13 22.73 -11.32
CA ALA A 252 2.31 22.75 -12.55
C ALA A 252 2.61 21.57 -13.49
N LYS A 253 3.88 21.13 -13.55
CA LYS A 253 4.31 19.96 -14.34
C LYS A 253 3.71 18.62 -13.90
N TRP A 254 3.10 18.55 -12.72
CA TRP A 254 2.46 17.36 -12.16
C TRP A 254 0.93 17.51 -12.08
N ARG A 255 0.39 18.57 -12.66
CA ARG A 255 -1.05 18.80 -12.79
C ARG A 255 -1.49 18.51 -14.22
N TRP A 256 -2.71 18.04 -14.36
CA TRP A 256 -3.34 17.74 -15.65
C TRP A 256 -4.73 18.33 -15.68
N THR A 257 -5.13 18.90 -16.82
CA THR A 257 -6.48 19.43 -17.02
C THR A 257 -7.26 18.46 -17.86
N ASN A 258 -8.39 17.99 -17.33
CA ASN A 258 -9.25 17.08 -18.06
C ASN A 258 -10.05 17.79 -19.16
N ARG A 259 -10.81 17.01 -19.94
CA ARG A 259 -11.66 17.54 -21.03
C ARG A 259 -12.75 18.50 -20.54
N GLU A 260 -13.11 18.45 -19.26
CA GLU A 260 -14.10 19.31 -18.62
C GLU A 260 -13.47 20.59 -18.03
N GLY A 261 -12.16 20.81 -18.23
CA GLY A 261 -11.45 21.96 -17.66
C GLY A 261 -11.11 21.82 -16.16
N GLN A 262 -11.35 20.66 -15.56
CA GLN A 262 -11.00 20.40 -14.16
C GLN A 262 -9.52 20.07 -14.05
N GLU A 263 -8.83 20.76 -13.14
CA GLU A 263 -7.46 20.43 -12.78
C GLU A 263 -7.43 19.23 -11.83
N LEU A 264 -6.54 18.29 -12.11
CA LEU A 264 -6.32 17.04 -11.38
C LEU A 264 -4.81 16.76 -11.26
N TYR A 265 -4.45 15.78 -10.44
CA TYR A 265 -3.08 15.28 -10.41
C TYR A 265 -2.80 14.44 -11.66
N SER A 266 -1.67 14.68 -12.33
CA SER A 266 -1.27 13.86 -13.48
C SER A 266 -0.68 12.52 -13.03
N VAL A 267 -1.04 11.41 -13.69
CA VAL A 267 -0.45 10.10 -13.39
C VAL A 267 0.96 9.93 -13.96
N VAL A 268 1.37 10.76 -14.93
CA VAL A 268 2.65 10.64 -15.64
C VAL A 268 3.86 10.59 -14.69
N PRO A 269 3.98 11.45 -13.65
CA PRO A 269 5.10 11.38 -12.70
C PRO A 269 5.11 10.11 -11.85
N LEU A 270 3.95 9.45 -11.66
CA LEU A 270 3.88 8.18 -10.94
C LEU A 270 4.58 7.06 -11.72
N PHE A 271 4.50 7.08 -13.05
CA PHE A 271 5.24 6.15 -13.91
C PHE A 271 6.71 6.53 -14.07
N ASN A 272 6.99 7.81 -14.32
CA ASN A 272 8.30 8.26 -14.82
C ASN A 272 9.24 8.78 -13.72
N GLU A 273 8.71 9.29 -12.60
CA GLU A 273 9.48 9.83 -11.48
C GLU A 273 9.18 9.13 -10.13
N PRO A 274 9.00 7.79 -10.06
CA PRO A 274 8.36 7.15 -8.91
C PRO A 274 9.11 7.36 -7.58
N LYS A 275 10.44 7.48 -7.62
CA LYS A 275 11.25 7.81 -6.42
C LYS A 275 10.87 9.16 -5.79
N ASN A 276 10.45 10.14 -6.59
CA ASN A 276 10.03 11.47 -6.13
C ASN A 276 8.57 11.51 -5.66
N GLN A 277 7.83 10.42 -5.85
CA GLN A 277 6.41 10.31 -5.53
C GLN A 277 6.14 9.49 -4.27
N LEU A 278 7.14 8.79 -3.73
CA LEU A 278 7.01 7.93 -2.57
C LEU A 278 6.36 8.65 -1.37
N GLY A 279 5.24 8.11 -0.88
CA GLY A 279 4.46 8.67 0.22
C GLY A 279 3.70 9.96 -0.12
N ARG A 280 3.59 10.37 -1.40
CA ARG A 280 2.80 11.53 -1.82
C ARG A 280 1.33 11.18 -1.87
N LEU A 281 0.50 12.02 -1.24
CA LEU A 281 -0.95 11.94 -1.35
C LEU A 281 -1.43 12.54 -2.67
N VAL A 282 -2.23 11.79 -3.43
CA VAL A 282 -2.86 12.25 -4.66
C VAL A 282 -4.32 11.82 -4.73
N ALA A 283 -5.12 12.54 -5.51
CA ALA A 283 -6.49 12.16 -5.86
C ALA A 283 -6.57 11.89 -7.36
N LEU A 284 -7.13 10.74 -7.72
CA LEU A 284 -7.23 10.28 -9.10
C LEU A 284 -8.69 9.97 -9.44
N ARG A 285 -9.11 10.43 -10.62
CA ARG A 285 -10.41 10.14 -11.21
C ARG A 285 -10.21 9.19 -12.39
N GLY A 286 -11.02 8.15 -12.44
CA GLY A 286 -10.95 7.21 -13.55
C GLY A 286 -12.02 6.13 -13.50
N THR A 287 -11.78 5.09 -14.28
CA THR A 287 -12.67 3.93 -14.41
C THR A 287 -11.99 2.71 -13.81
N ALA A 288 -12.58 2.14 -12.75
CA ALA A 288 -12.17 0.87 -12.19
C ALA A 288 -12.70 -0.27 -13.06
N ARG A 289 -11.80 -1.10 -13.61
CA ARG A 289 -12.16 -2.24 -14.48
C ARG A 289 -12.13 -3.59 -13.77
N LEU A 290 -11.51 -3.64 -12.60
CA LEU A 290 -11.43 -4.82 -11.74
C LEU A 290 -11.33 -4.33 -10.30
N VAL A 291 -12.07 -4.99 -9.41
CA VAL A 291 -12.06 -4.74 -7.97
C VAL A 291 -12.05 -6.10 -7.29
N GLU A 292 -10.92 -6.48 -6.73
CA GLU A 292 -10.71 -7.77 -6.07
C GLU A 292 -10.62 -7.55 -4.56
N GLU A 293 -11.27 -8.42 -3.80
CA GLU A 293 -11.05 -8.52 -2.35
C GLU A 293 -9.84 -9.42 -2.10
N VAL A 294 -8.91 -8.94 -1.27
CA VAL A 294 -7.67 -9.62 -0.94
C VAL A 294 -7.63 -9.85 0.56
N PHE A 295 -7.68 -11.11 0.96
CA PHE A 295 -7.53 -11.52 2.35
C PHE A 295 -6.05 -11.56 2.74
N VAL A 296 -5.77 -11.20 3.99
CA VAL A 296 -4.44 -11.32 4.59
C VAL A 296 -4.36 -12.69 5.27
N ASP A 297 -3.82 -13.66 4.54
CA ASP A 297 -3.78 -15.07 4.99
C ASP A 297 -2.83 -15.32 6.17
N GLU A 298 -1.95 -14.36 6.48
CA GLU A 298 -0.93 -14.45 7.53
C GLU A 298 -1.49 -13.83 8.85
N PRO A 299 -1.87 -14.64 9.86
CA PRO A 299 -2.55 -14.15 11.06
C PRO A 299 -1.73 -13.13 11.85
N ASP A 300 -0.41 -13.33 11.92
CA ASP A 300 0.50 -12.42 12.63
C ASP A 300 0.53 -11.03 11.98
N ILE A 301 0.46 -10.96 10.64
CA ILE A 301 0.35 -9.69 9.92
C ILE A 301 -1.00 -9.03 10.19
N ALA A 302 -2.08 -9.81 10.12
CA ALA A 302 -3.42 -9.29 10.36
C ALA A 302 -3.56 -8.72 11.78
N ALA A 303 -3.03 -9.43 12.79
CA ALA A 303 -2.99 -9.00 14.18
C ALA A 303 -2.10 -7.77 14.36
N GLN A 304 -0.88 -7.78 13.80
CA GLN A 304 0.09 -6.68 13.95
C GLN A 304 -0.44 -5.35 13.40
N TYR A 305 -1.07 -5.37 12.21
CA TYR A 305 -1.46 -4.15 11.50
C TYR A 305 -2.96 -3.83 11.59
N GLY A 306 -3.76 -4.73 12.15
CA GLY A 306 -5.23 -4.59 12.17
C GLY A 306 -5.82 -4.55 10.76
N VAL A 307 -5.32 -5.41 9.87
CA VAL A 307 -5.74 -5.54 8.46
C VAL A 307 -5.95 -7.01 8.14
N ASP A 308 -7.20 -7.47 8.12
CA ASP A 308 -7.58 -8.84 7.73
C ASP A 308 -7.89 -8.96 6.23
N HIS A 309 -8.31 -7.86 5.60
CA HIS A 309 -8.52 -7.76 4.16
C HIS A 309 -8.31 -6.32 3.66
N TYR A 310 -8.18 -6.20 2.34
CA TYR A 310 -8.24 -4.94 1.60
C TYR A 310 -8.79 -5.18 0.20
N TYR A 311 -9.10 -4.13 -0.53
CA TYR A 311 -9.58 -4.20 -1.90
C TYR A 311 -8.53 -3.67 -2.87
N GLN A 312 -8.26 -4.40 -3.93
CA GLN A 312 -7.38 -4.00 -5.01
C GLN A 312 -8.19 -3.59 -6.23
N LEU A 313 -7.94 -2.38 -6.73
CA LEU A 313 -8.59 -1.81 -7.91
C LEU A 313 -7.59 -1.67 -9.06
N MET A 314 -8.02 -2.04 -10.26
CA MET A 314 -7.33 -1.66 -11.50
C MET A 314 -8.00 -0.43 -12.11
N LEU A 315 -7.40 0.74 -11.87
CA LEU A 315 -7.89 2.05 -12.26
C LEU A 315 -7.27 2.50 -13.59
N PHE A 316 -8.09 3.07 -14.48
CA PHE A 316 -7.64 3.71 -15.71
C PHE A 316 -8.07 5.17 -15.69
N THR A 317 -7.09 6.08 -15.79
CA THR A 317 -7.33 7.52 -15.89
C THR A 317 -7.23 7.97 -17.34
N ASP A 318 -7.81 9.12 -17.66
CA ASP A 318 -7.79 9.68 -19.02
C ASP A 318 -6.35 9.97 -19.50
N ASP A 319 -5.46 10.33 -18.58
CA ASP A 319 -4.06 10.65 -18.84
C ASP A 319 -3.10 9.46 -18.70
N SER A 320 -3.60 8.24 -18.44
CA SER A 320 -2.76 7.03 -18.31
C SER A 320 -2.41 6.38 -19.65
N GLN A 321 -3.00 6.84 -20.76
CA GLN A 321 -2.82 6.26 -22.11
C GLN A 321 -3.11 4.75 -22.14
N GLY A 322 -4.10 4.30 -21.36
CA GLY A 322 -4.48 2.89 -21.27
C GLY A 322 -3.58 2.04 -20.38
N ASN A 323 -2.60 2.63 -19.68
CA ASN A 323 -1.85 1.94 -18.65
C ASN A 323 -2.67 1.86 -17.34
N PRO A 324 -2.68 0.71 -16.65
CA PRO A 324 -3.39 0.56 -15.39
C PRO A 324 -2.63 1.21 -14.23
N LEU A 325 -3.38 1.69 -13.26
CA LEU A 325 -2.92 2.00 -11.91
C LEU A 325 -3.53 1.01 -10.93
N THR A 326 -2.74 0.51 -9.99
CA THR A 326 -3.20 -0.35 -8.90
C THR A 326 -3.53 0.52 -7.69
N PHE A 327 -4.73 0.38 -7.17
CA PHE A 327 -5.15 1.09 -5.96
C PHE A 327 -5.57 0.09 -4.89
N CYS A 328 -4.91 0.08 -3.75
CA CYS A 328 -5.33 -0.69 -2.59
C CYS A 328 -6.12 0.20 -1.65
N VAL A 329 -7.37 -0.15 -1.33
CA VAL A 329 -8.21 0.58 -0.38
C VAL A 329 -8.67 -0.34 0.75
N ARG A 330 -8.80 0.22 1.95
CA ARG A 330 -9.30 -0.52 3.13
C ARG A 330 -10.79 -0.84 3.04
N GLU A 331 -11.58 0.03 2.40
CA GLU A 331 -13.04 -0.08 2.34
C GLU A 331 -13.58 0.32 0.96
N LEU A 332 -14.63 -0.37 0.53
CA LEU A 332 -15.45 0.01 -0.61
C LEU A 332 -16.76 0.67 -0.14
N PRO A 333 -17.32 1.62 -0.93
CA PRO A 333 -18.67 2.10 -0.73
C PRO A 333 -19.69 0.96 -0.78
N GLU A 334 -20.74 1.08 0.02
CA GLU A 334 -21.84 0.12 0.03
C GLU A 334 -22.44 -0.06 -1.37
N GLY A 335 -22.68 -1.32 -1.75
CA GLY A 335 -23.27 -1.68 -3.04
C GLY A 335 -22.31 -1.63 -4.24
N MET A 336 -21.06 -1.19 -4.07
CA MET A 336 -20.09 -1.20 -5.16
C MET A 336 -19.74 -2.64 -5.55
N PRO A 337 -19.86 -3.02 -6.84
CA PRO A 337 -19.57 -4.38 -7.26
C PRO A 337 -18.08 -4.69 -7.18
N HIS A 338 -17.76 -5.86 -6.63
CA HIS A 338 -16.41 -6.43 -6.57
C HIS A 338 -16.46 -7.93 -6.88
N GLY A 339 -15.29 -8.51 -7.12
CA GLY A 339 -15.11 -9.93 -7.42
C GLY A 339 -14.14 -10.17 -8.58
N ASN A 340 -13.93 -11.44 -8.88
CA ASN A 340 -12.82 -11.89 -9.74
C ASN A 340 -13.13 -11.84 -11.25
N ILE A 341 -14.29 -11.28 -11.61
CA ILE A 341 -14.76 -11.17 -13.00
C ILE A 341 -14.73 -9.69 -13.39
N PRO A 342 -13.99 -9.32 -14.45
CA PRO A 342 -14.01 -7.95 -14.96
C PRO A 342 -15.44 -7.55 -15.32
N ARG A 343 -16.00 -6.59 -14.59
CA ARG A 343 -17.25 -5.91 -14.95
C ARG A 343 -16.89 -4.64 -15.72
N TYR A 344 -17.70 -4.28 -16.70
CA TYR A 344 -17.43 -3.11 -17.53
C TYR A 344 -17.57 -1.81 -16.72
N GLY A 345 -16.44 -1.35 -16.19
CA GLY A 345 -16.09 0.04 -15.85
C GLY A 345 -16.94 0.80 -14.82
N GLU A 346 -16.53 0.81 -13.56
CA GLU A 346 -17.11 1.68 -12.52
C GLU A 346 -16.40 3.03 -12.45
N SER A 347 -17.14 4.15 -12.52
CA SER A 347 -16.54 5.48 -12.36
C SER A 347 -16.23 5.76 -10.90
N VAL A 348 -14.97 6.08 -10.62
CA VAL A 348 -14.49 6.29 -9.25
C VAL A 348 -13.60 7.52 -9.13
N LEU A 349 -13.63 8.11 -7.95
CA LEU A 349 -12.68 9.12 -7.48
C LEU A 349 -12.06 8.61 -6.19
N VAL A 350 -10.75 8.44 -6.18
CA VAL A 350 -10.03 7.81 -5.06
C VAL A 350 -8.79 8.62 -4.70
N ALA A 351 -8.48 8.67 -3.41
CA ALA A 351 -7.27 9.32 -2.91
C ALA A 351 -6.44 8.37 -2.05
N GLY A 352 -5.12 8.50 -2.17
CA GLY A 352 -4.18 7.58 -1.56
C GLY A 352 -2.75 8.06 -1.71
N PHE A 353 -1.88 7.45 -0.91
CA PHE A 353 -0.46 7.69 -0.95
C PHE A 353 0.18 6.79 -1.99
N PHE A 354 1.03 7.35 -2.85
CA PHE A 354 1.83 6.55 -3.77
C PHE A 354 2.83 5.69 -3.00
N PHE A 355 2.86 4.39 -3.28
CA PHE A 355 3.70 3.42 -2.60
C PHE A 355 4.88 2.99 -3.47
N LYS A 356 4.65 2.43 -4.66
CA LYS A 356 5.70 2.13 -5.64
C LYS A 356 5.09 1.95 -7.02
N THR A 357 5.89 2.01 -8.06
CA THR A 357 5.49 1.46 -9.37
C THR A 357 5.97 0.03 -9.41
N TRP A 358 5.08 -0.95 -9.25
CA TRP A 358 5.46 -2.36 -9.29
C TRP A 358 5.41 -2.93 -10.71
N SER A 359 6.14 -4.02 -10.93
CA SER A 359 6.03 -4.84 -12.13
C SER A 359 5.30 -6.15 -11.84
N TYR A 360 4.46 -6.60 -12.78
CA TYR A 360 3.82 -7.90 -12.70
C TYR A 360 3.73 -8.55 -14.09
N PRO A 361 3.80 -9.88 -14.20
CA PRO A 361 3.75 -10.57 -15.47
C PRO A 361 2.33 -10.55 -16.04
N ILE A 362 2.20 -10.20 -17.31
CA ILE A 362 0.99 -10.37 -18.11
C ILE A 362 1.25 -11.25 -19.31
N ARG A 363 0.26 -12.04 -19.71
CA ARG A 363 0.35 -12.89 -20.92
C ARG A 363 0.37 -12.00 -22.17
N ARG A 364 1.24 -12.28 -23.13
CA ARG A 364 1.17 -11.65 -24.45
C ARG A 364 -0.10 -12.15 -25.16
N GLN A 365 -0.83 -11.25 -25.82
CA GLN A 365 -2.11 -11.56 -26.48
C GLN A 365 -1.91 -12.30 -27.82
N SER A 366 -0.73 -12.22 -28.44
CA SER A 366 -0.42 -12.90 -29.70
C SER A 366 0.94 -13.61 -29.64
N ASP A 367 1.00 -14.82 -30.19
CA ASP A 367 2.26 -15.54 -30.47
C ASP A 367 2.89 -15.07 -31.81
N GLU A 368 2.15 -14.31 -32.63
CA GLU A 368 2.67 -13.69 -33.86
C GLU A 368 3.77 -12.69 -33.54
N GLY A 369 5.00 -12.98 -34.01
CA GLY A 369 6.20 -12.17 -33.77
C GLY A 369 7.08 -12.61 -32.60
N LEU A 370 6.72 -13.68 -31.87
CA LEU A 370 7.61 -14.31 -30.88
C LEU A 370 8.64 -15.21 -31.59
N SER A 371 9.92 -14.94 -31.39
CA SER A 371 10.98 -15.87 -31.79
C SER A 371 10.89 -17.18 -30.97
N PRO A 372 11.29 -18.34 -31.52
CA PRO A 372 11.36 -19.58 -30.74
C PRO A 372 12.20 -19.39 -29.48
N GLY A 373 11.60 -19.61 -28.31
CA GLY A 373 12.26 -19.44 -27.00
C GLY A 373 11.99 -18.11 -26.28
N GLU A 374 11.28 -17.16 -26.89
CA GLU A 374 10.87 -15.94 -26.18
C GLU A 374 9.77 -16.22 -25.13
N PRO A 375 9.84 -15.57 -23.94
CA PRO A 375 8.84 -15.74 -22.90
C PRO A 375 7.47 -15.22 -23.35
N LYS A 376 6.43 -16.05 -23.16
CA LYS A 376 5.02 -15.73 -23.46
C LYS A 376 4.41 -14.66 -22.55
N THR A 377 5.18 -14.16 -21.60
CA THR A 377 4.79 -13.09 -20.68
C THR A 377 5.62 -11.85 -20.95
N ARG A 378 5.04 -10.68 -20.68
CA ARG A 378 5.75 -9.40 -20.58
C ARG A 378 5.48 -8.78 -19.23
N LEU A 379 6.41 -7.99 -18.71
CA LEU A 379 6.18 -7.23 -17.49
C LEU A 379 5.31 -6.02 -17.80
N GLN A 380 4.26 -5.83 -17.02
CA GLN A 380 3.45 -4.62 -16.99
C GLN A 380 3.84 -3.80 -15.77
N LEU A 381 4.10 -2.51 -15.96
CA LEU A 381 4.29 -1.57 -14.87
C LEU A 381 2.96 -0.93 -14.47
N SER A 382 2.78 -0.72 -13.18
CA SER A 382 1.61 -0.01 -12.65
C SER A 382 1.96 0.77 -11.38
N PRO A 383 1.61 2.06 -11.28
CA PRO A 383 1.65 2.78 -10.02
C PRO A 383 0.72 2.12 -9.00
N LEU A 384 1.27 1.73 -7.86
CA LEU A 384 0.55 1.22 -6.71
C LEU A 384 0.35 2.37 -5.72
N LEU A 385 -0.91 2.66 -5.40
CA LEU A 385 -1.30 3.64 -4.40
C LEU A 385 -2.15 2.98 -3.31
N ILE A 386 -2.06 3.50 -2.09
CA ILE A 386 -2.77 2.96 -0.93
C ILE A 386 -3.65 4.06 -0.32
N GLY A 387 -4.95 3.80 -0.24
CA GLY A 387 -5.95 4.73 0.27
C GLY A 387 -6.89 4.11 1.29
N ARG A 388 -7.77 4.93 1.87
CA ARG A 388 -8.76 4.47 2.85
C ARG A 388 -10.01 3.96 2.17
N SER A 389 -10.63 4.80 1.36
CA SER A 389 -11.90 4.58 0.68
C SER A 389 -11.95 5.40 -0.61
N LEU A 390 -12.97 5.18 -1.42
CA LEU A 390 -13.21 5.88 -2.68
C LEU A 390 -14.63 6.43 -2.75
N VAL A 391 -14.89 7.33 -3.70
CA VAL A 391 -16.22 7.76 -4.09
C VAL A 391 -16.60 7.03 -5.37
N TRP A 392 -17.64 6.21 -5.30
CA TRP A 392 -18.21 5.49 -6.43
C TRP A 392 -19.35 6.30 -7.05
N ARG A 393 -19.31 6.44 -8.38
CA ARG A 393 -20.40 7.04 -9.16
C ARG A 393 -20.97 5.94 -10.05
N PRO A 394 -22.07 5.29 -9.66
CA PRO A 394 -22.66 4.23 -10.47
C PRO A 394 -23.01 4.75 -11.86
N PRO A 395 -22.82 3.95 -12.91
CA PRO A 395 -23.28 4.34 -14.24
C PRO A 395 -24.79 4.60 -14.19
N PRO A 396 -25.30 5.60 -14.93
CA PRO A 396 -26.73 5.82 -15.03
C PRO A 396 -27.39 4.52 -15.49
N LYS A 397 -28.42 4.06 -14.77
CA LYS A 397 -29.19 2.88 -15.18
C LYS A 397 -29.63 3.11 -16.63
N PRO A 398 -29.42 2.16 -17.56
CA PRO A 398 -29.92 2.32 -18.91
C PRO A 398 -31.41 2.62 -18.81
N ALA A 399 -31.84 3.76 -19.35
CA ALA A 399 -33.25 4.11 -19.39
C ALA A 399 -33.99 2.94 -20.04
N ASP A 400 -35.16 2.60 -19.51
CA ASP A 400 -36.01 1.50 -19.99
C ASP A 400 -36.58 1.83 -21.38
N GLN A 401 -35.69 1.93 -22.37
CA GLN A 401 -35.98 2.17 -23.79
C GLN A 401 -36.57 0.93 -24.45
N THR A 402 -36.76 -0.16 -23.70
CA THR A 402 -37.37 -1.41 -24.15
C THR A 402 -38.74 -1.15 -24.80
N ARG A 403 -39.58 -0.30 -24.21
CA ARG A 403 -40.89 0.03 -24.78
C ARG A 403 -40.79 0.87 -26.06
N ALA A 404 -39.89 1.86 -26.10
CA ALA A 404 -39.70 2.71 -27.28
C ALA A 404 -39.12 1.91 -28.47
N ASN A 405 -38.14 1.03 -28.21
CA ASN A 405 -37.51 0.20 -29.22
C ASN A 405 -38.46 -0.89 -29.75
N VAL A 406 -39.34 -1.45 -28.90
CA VAL A 406 -40.39 -2.37 -29.33
C VAL A 406 -41.43 -1.67 -30.21
N ILE A 407 -41.81 -0.42 -29.89
CA ILE A 407 -42.75 0.36 -30.72
C ILE A 407 -42.14 0.68 -32.08
N VAL A 408 -40.88 1.15 -32.13
CA VAL A 408 -40.18 1.47 -33.39
C VAL A 408 -39.96 0.20 -34.22
N GLY A 409 -39.54 -0.90 -33.59
CA GLY A 409 -39.38 -2.20 -34.25
C GLY A 409 -40.70 -2.73 -34.80
N GLY A 410 -41.79 -2.63 -34.02
CA GLY A 410 -43.14 -3.01 -34.44
C GLY A 410 -43.64 -2.20 -35.63
N LEU A 411 -43.42 -0.87 -35.63
CA LEU A 411 -43.77 0.00 -36.76
C LEU A 411 -42.98 -0.35 -38.03
N PHE A 412 -41.69 -0.67 -37.90
CA PHE A 412 -40.86 -1.08 -39.03
C PHE A 412 -41.36 -2.40 -39.65
N ILE A 413 -41.67 -3.40 -38.82
CA ILE A 413 -42.24 -4.67 -39.28
C ILE A 413 -43.61 -4.46 -39.94
N ALA A 414 -44.48 -3.63 -39.35
CA ALA A 414 -45.79 -3.32 -39.93
C ALA A 414 -45.65 -2.65 -41.31
N ALA A 415 -44.72 -1.71 -41.47
CA ALA A 415 -44.43 -1.08 -42.75
C ALA A 415 -43.96 -2.10 -43.80
N MET A 416 -43.07 -3.03 -43.42
CA MET A 416 -42.64 -4.12 -44.31
C MET A 416 -43.80 -5.03 -44.73
N ILE A 417 -44.71 -5.37 -43.81
CA ILE A 417 -45.89 -6.18 -44.12
C ILE A 417 -46.81 -5.45 -45.10
N VAL A 418 -47.01 -4.14 -44.93
CA VAL A 418 -47.81 -3.33 -45.87
C VAL A 418 -47.18 -3.34 -47.25
N VAL A 419 -45.87 -3.10 -47.36
CA VAL A 419 -45.14 -3.17 -48.64
C VAL A 419 -45.29 -4.54 -49.29
N TRP A 420 -45.15 -5.61 -48.50
CA TRP A 420 -45.30 -6.98 -48.98
C TRP A 420 -46.72 -7.28 -49.47
N ILE A 421 -47.76 -6.86 -48.75
CA ILE A 421 -49.17 -7.03 -49.14
C ILE A 421 -49.47 -6.26 -50.43
N VAL A 422 -48.94 -5.04 -50.58
CA VAL A 422 -49.12 -4.22 -51.79
C VAL A 422 -48.45 -4.88 -53.00
N ALA A 423 -47.20 -5.33 -52.86
CA ALA A 423 -46.47 -6.05 -53.91
C ALA A 423 -47.15 -7.38 -54.29
N TRP A 424 -47.64 -8.13 -53.31
CA TRP A 424 -48.35 -9.37 -53.55
C TRP A 424 -49.69 -9.14 -54.30
N ARG A 425 -50.41 -8.07 -53.97
CA ARG A 425 -51.64 -7.69 -54.66
C ARG A 425 -51.39 -7.20 -56.10
N SER A 426 -50.31 -6.45 -56.36
CA SER A 426 -49.98 -6.02 -57.73
C SER A 426 -49.61 -7.21 -58.62
N MET A 427 -48.78 -8.13 -58.13
CA MET A 427 -48.40 -9.36 -58.86
C MET A 427 -49.60 -10.28 -59.14
N ARG A 428 -50.59 -10.37 -58.24
CA ARG A 428 -51.84 -11.11 -58.51
C ARG A 428 -52.72 -10.44 -59.56
N ARG A 429 -52.61 -9.12 -59.75
CA ARG A 429 -53.40 -8.36 -60.74
C ARG A 429 -52.83 -8.53 -62.16
N GLU A 430 -51.52 -8.72 -62.28
CA GLU A 430 -50.83 -8.99 -63.55
C GLU A 430 -51.04 -10.41 -64.09
N ARG A 431 -51.24 -11.42 -63.22
CA ARG A 431 -51.57 -12.79 -63.68
C ARG A 431 -52.90 -12.89 -64.45
N ARG A 432 -53.83 -11.93 -64.27
CA ARG A 432 -55.10 -11.88 -65.04
C ARG A 432 -54.97 -11.31 -66.46
N TRP A 433 -53.80 -10.77 -66.82
CA TRP A 433 -53.50 -10.30 -68.17
C TRP A 433 -52.85 -11.38 -69.04
N VAL A 434 -52.05 -12.25 -68.43
CA VAL A 434 -51.37 -13.36 -69.13
C VAL A 434 -52.36 -14.46 -69.56
N ASP A 435 -53.33 -14.82 -68.72
CA ASP A 435 -54.35 -15.83 -69.08
C ASP A 435 -55.29 -15.36 -70.21
N ARG A 436 -55.43 -14.05 -70.43
CA ARG A 436 -56.21 -13.50 -71.56
C ARG A 436 -55.42 -13.47 -72.87
N ALA A 437 -54.09 -13.56 -72.82
CA ALA A 437 -53.23 -13.52 -74.00
C ALA A 437 -52.97 -14.92 -74.61
N ILE A 438 -53.16 -16.00 -73.84
CA ILE A 438 -52.85 -17.38 -74.27
C ILE A 438 -54.09 -18.15 -74.79
N GLY A 439 -55.30 -17.60 -74.64
CA GLY A 439 -56.57 -18.28 -75.00
C GLY A 439 -57.21 -17.93 -76.35
N GLY A 440 -56.54 -17.21 -77.26
CA GLY A 440 -57.10 -16.84 -78.57
C GLY A 440 -56.77 -17.85 -79.69
N PRO A 441 -57.71 -18.23 -80.57
CA PRO A 441 -57.47 -19.22 -81.63
C PRO A 441 -56.53 -18.69 -82.72
N PRO A 442 -55.82 -19.58 -83.46
CA PRO A 442 -54.80 -19.18 -84.42
C PRO A 442 -55.43 -18.47 -85.63
N LYS A 443 -54.84 -17.35 -86.04
CA LYS A 443 -55.21 -16.65 -87.28
C LYS A 443 -54.49 -17.30 -88.47
N ASP A 444 -55.29 -17.67 -89.47
CA ASP A 444 -54.88 -18.11 -90.80
C ASP A 444 -53.86 -17.15 -91.42
N PHE A 445 -52.82 -17.74 -92.01
CA PHE A 445 -51.81 -17.05 -92.82
C PHE A 445 -51.96 -17.55 -94.26
N SER A 446 -52.54 -16.74 -95.14
CA SER A 446 -52.57 -16.99 -96.59
C SER A 446 -51.30 -16.40 -97.25
N PRO A 447 -50.70 -17.07 -98.25
CA PRO A 447 -49.50 -16.58 -98.93
C PRO A 447 -49.84 -15.52 -100.00
N PRO A 448 -48.93 -14.58 -100.32
CA PRO A 448 -49.10 -13.68 -101.45
C PRO A 448 -48.68 -14.36 -102.76
N GLU A 449 -49.53 -14.24 -103.78
CA GLU A 449 -49.23 -14.56 -105.17
C GLU A 449 -48.34 -13.48 -105.82
N GLY A 450 -47.32 -13.96 -106.55
CA GLY A 450 -46.84 -13.49 -107.86
C GLY A 450 -46.70 -11.99 -108.16
N GLY A 451 -45.45 -11.57 -108.33
CA GLY A 451 -44.99 -10.42 -109.13
C GLY A 451 -43.54 -10.62 -109.52
#